data_AF-A0A9P7NBL5-F1
#
_entry.id   AF-A0A9P7NBL5-F1
#
_cell.length_a   1.000
_cell.length_b   1.000
_cell.length_c   1.000
_cell.angle_alpha   90.00
_cell.angle_beta   90.00
_cell.angle_gamma   90.00
#
_symmetry.space_group_name_H-M   'P 1'
#
loop_
_entity.id
_entity.type
_entity.pdbx_description
1 polymer ?
#
loop_
_entity_poly.entity_id
_entity_poly.type
_entity_poly.pdbx_seq_one_letter_code
_entity_poly.pdbx_strand_id
1 'polypeptide(L)'
;SIHEVGCIMRHIHSKSATAFAMAIWSSASEKGHRAATLSLARHLIQSGIYGRVPHLRGVEARYKQLVRGGEDADALTAEGELLFEQARYEGAATLLRRALRIGGQDFPWRAHCELCLGKAYARMGRTEEAEEVLRRLGDEGMVEADVELVNLWARNCMQGNEAEQEAEQRMYTAACHGKSDMFTRLAEEELDKKDDGERTAEERRLWATEWSRLADQRAEY
;
A
#
# COMPACT_ATOMS: atom_id res chain seq x y z
N SER A 1 13.07 22.07 1.02
CA SER A 1 12.09 22.84 1.83
C SER A 1 11.84 22.16 3.18
N ILE A 2 11.21 22.81 4.17
CA ILE A 2 10.88 22.20 5.49
C ILE A 2 9.98 20.95 5.35
N HIS A 3 9.12 20.91 4.32
CA HIS A 3 8.29 19.75 4.00
C HIS A 3 9.11 18.54 3.54
N GLU A 4 10.08 18.75 2.65
CA GLU A 4 11.00 17.69 2.19
C GLU A 4 11.83 17.10 3.33
N VAL A 5 12.28 17.92 4.28
CA VAL A 5 13.00 17.42 5.47
C VAL A 5 12.10 16.51 6.32
N GLY A 6 10.83 16.85 6.48
CA GLY A 6 9.85 15.96 7.13
C GLY A 6 9.63 14.65 6.36
N CYS A 7 9.59 14.69 5.03
CA CYS A 7 9.50 13.49 4.19
C CYS A 7 10.74 12.60 4.31
N ILE A 8 11.94 13.17 4.31
CA ILE A 8 13.20 12.43 4.49
C ILE A 8 13.24 11.78 5.87
N MET A 9 12.89 12.51 6.92
CA MET A 9 12.89 12.00 8.29
C MET A 9 11.91 10.83 8.50
N ARG A 10 10.79 10.79 7.77
CA ARG A 10 9.85 9.63 7.79
C ARG A 10 10.50 8.33 7.30
N HIS A 11 11.45 8.40 6.38
CA HIS A 11 12.14 7.20 5.87
C HIS A 11 13.15 6.64 6.89
N ILE A 12 13.45 7.40 7.95
CA ILE A 12 14.26 6.94 9.08
C ILE A 12 13.32 6.24 10.06
N HIS A 13 13.39 4.91 10.10
CA HIS A 13 12.55 4.05 10.94
C HIS A 13 12.94 4.15 12.43
N SER A 14 12.74 5.33 13.03
CA SER A 14 12.91 5.54 14.47
C SER A 14 11.74 6.35 15.04
N LYS A 15 11.38 6.05 16.29
CA LYS A 15 10.31 6.76 17.02
C LYS A 15 10.63 8.25 17.16
N SER A 16 11.90 8.60 17.36
CA SER A 16 12.35 10.00 17.49
C SER A 16 12.26 10.74 16.16
N ALA A 17 12.62 10.11 15.03
CA ALA A 17 12.50 10.70 13.70
C ALA A 17 11.03 10.94 13.32
N THR A 18 10.14 10.03 13.69
CA THR A 18 8.68 10.16 13.46
C THR A 18 8.10 11.33 14.26
N ALA A 19 8.41 11.42 15.57
CA ALA A 19 7.93 12.52 16.41
C ALA A 19 8.44 13.88 15.89
N PHE A 20 9.70 13.93 15.45
CA PHE A 20 10.29 15.14 14.87
C PHE A 20 9.64 15.54 13.54
N ALA A 21 9.39 14.58 12.64
CA ALA A 21 8.69 14.83 11.37
C ALA A 21 7.26 15.36 11.61
N MET A 22 6.53 14.78 12.56
CA MET A 22 5.20 15.25 12.94
C MET A 22 5.23 16.69 13.47
N ALA A 23 6.19 17.03 14.32
CA ALA A 23 6.34 18.40 14.83
C ALA A 23 6.64 19.40 13.69
N ILE A 24 7.52 19.03 12.77
CA ILE A 24 7.85 19.82 11.58
C ILE A 24 6.60 20.05 10.72
N TRP A 25 5.86 19.00 10.39
CA TRP A 25 4.66 19.13 9.58
C TRP A 25 3.55 19.90 10.28
N SER A 26 3.40 19.75 11.60
CA SER A 26 2.43 20.52 12.39
C SER A 26 2.73 22.02 12.31
N SER A 27 3.99 22.41 12.56
CA SER A 27 4.39 23.82 12.48
C SER A 27 4.25 24.39 11.06
N ALA A 28 4.58 23.61 10.03
CA ALA A 28 4.38 24.05 8.65
C ALA A 28 2.88 24.14 8.28
N SER A 29 2.05 23.20 8.74
CA SER A 29 0.59 23.24 8.55
C SER A 29 -0.03 24.46 9.22
N GLU A 30 0.45 24.84 10.42
CA GLU A 30 0.02 26.06 11.11
C GLU A 30 0.26 27.31 10.28
N LYS A 31 1.37 27.36 9.53
CA LYS A 31 1.72 28.41 8.57
C LYS A 31 0.97 28.33 7.24
N GLY A 32 0.03 27.40 7.09
CA GLY A 32 -0.77 27.23 5.87
C GLY A 32 -0.11 26.40 4.77
N HIS A 33 0.99 25.69 5.06
CA HIS A 33 1.58 24.80 4.06
C HIS A 33 0.66 23.59 3.81
N ARG A 34 0.01 23.60 2.64
CA ARG A 34 -0.88 22.53 2.16
C ARG A 34 -0.21 21.16 2.22
N ALA A 35 0.97 21.02 1.63
CA ALA A 35 1.68 19.74 1.55
C ALA A 35 1.98 19.14 2.93
N ALA A 36 2.36 19.98 3.91
CA ALA A 36 2.58 19.54 5.29
C ALA A 36 1.28 19.09 5.98
N THR A 37 0.18 19.80 5.73
CA THR A 37 -1.16 19.43 6.22
C THR A 37 -1.56 18.04 5.70
N LEU A 38 -1.37 17.79 4.40
CA LEU A 38 -1.67 16.51 3.75
C LEU A 38 -0.76 15.38 4.22
N SER A 39 0.56 15.61 4.28
CA SER A 39 1.53 14.61 4.75
C SER A 39 1.26 14.18 6.19
N LEU A 40 0.98 15.14 7.08
CA LEU A 40 0.64 14.82 8.47
C LEU A 40 -0.73 14.14 8.57
N ALA A 41 -1.77 14.64 7.89
CA ALA A 41 -3.08 13.99 7.90
C ALA A 41 -3.00 12.52 7.43
N ARG A 42 -2.33 12.25 6.32
CA ARG A 42 -2.11 10.90 5.81
C ARG A 42 -1.33 10.03 6.79
N HIS A 43 -0.30 10.57 7.44
CA HIS A 43 0.43 9.83 8.48
C HIS A 43 -0.47 9.46 9.67
N LEU A 44 -1.33 10.38 10.13
CA LEU A 44 -2.29 10.11 11.21
C LEU A 44 -3.31 9.03 10.82
N ILE A 45 -3.77 9.04 9.57
CA ILE A 45 -4.68 8.02 9.02
C ILE A 45 -4.01 6.65 9.02
N GLN A 46 -2.82 6.55 8.41
CA GLN A 46 -2.05 5.30 8.31
C GLN A 46 -1.62 4.74 9.67
N SER A 47 -1.46 5.61 10.67
CA SER A 47 -1.10 5.20 12.02
C SER A 47 -2.32 4.92 12.91
N GLY A 48 -3.56 5.05 12.40
CA GLY A 48 -4.79 4.80 13.16
C GLY A 48 -5.04 5.78 14.32
N ILE A 49 -4.41 6.96 14.28
CA ILE A 49 -4.49 7.99 15.33
C ILE A 49 -5.20 9.27 14.88
N TYR A 50 -5.69 9.31 13.64
CA TYR A 50 -6.52 10.41 13.14
C TYR A 50 -7.76 10.62 14.03
N GLY A 51 -8.00 11.85 14.47
CA GLY A 51 -9.08 12.21 15.39
C GLY A 51 -8.79 11.92 16.86
N ARG A 52 -7.67 11.27 17.19
CA ARG A 52 -7.35 10.80 18.55
C ARG A 52 -6.35 11.69 19.29
N VAL A 53 -5.66 12.59 18.59
CA VAL A 53 -4.60 13.44 19.17
C VAL A 53 -5.09 14.89 19.31
N PRO A 54 -5.46 15.36 20.52
CA PRO A 54 -6.07 16.69 20.70
C PRO A 54 -5.21 17.85 20.18
N HIS A 55 -3.89 17.75 20.34
CA HIS A 55 -2.94 18.79 19.91
C HIS A 55 -2.83 18.92 18.38
N LEU A 56 -3.31 17.94 17.61
CA LEU A 56 -3.28 17.94 16.15
C LEU A 56 -4.63 18.30 15.52
N ARG A 57 -5.65 18.64 16.31
CA ARG A 57 -6.98 19.06 15.81
C ARG A 57 -6.91 20.22 14.82
N GLY A 58 -5.95 21.13 14.98
CA GLY A 58 -5.74 22.23 14.04
C GLY A 58 -5.32 21.74 12.65
N VAL A 59 -4.49 20.70 12.57
CA VAL A 59 -4.08 20.09 11.29
C VAL A 59 -5.26 19.35 10.67
N GLU A 60 -5.98 18.58 11.47
CA GLU A 60 -7.17 17.83 11.02
C GLU A 60 -8.26 18.77 10.50
N ALA A 61 -8.49 19.91 11.15
CA ALA A 61 -9.45 20.92 10.70
C ALA A 61 -9.06 21.52 9.35
N ARG A 62 -7.79 21.87 9.14
CA ARG A 62 -7.27 22.36 7.85
C ARG A 62 -7.39 21.29 6.76
N TYR A 63 -7.05 20.05 7.08
CA TYR A 63 -7.25 18.92 6.17
C TYR A 63 -8.72 18.75 5.80
N LYS A 64 -9.66 18.81 6.77
CA LYS A 64 -11.09 18.75 6.47
C LYS A 64 -11.59 19.92 5.63
N GLN A 65 -10.98 21.10 5.74
CA GLN A 65 -11.26 22.22 4.83
C GLN A 65 -10.84 21.90 3.39
N LEU A 66 -9.65 21.32 3.18
CA LEU A 66 -9.21 20.87 1.85
C LEU A 66 -10.18 19.83 1.25
N VAL A 67 -10.60 18.85 2.06
CA VAL A 67 -11.57 17.82 1.63
C VAL A 67 -12.92 18.43 1.28
N ARG A 68 -13.44 19.36 2.09
CA ARG A 68 -14.71 20.06 1.84
C ARG A 68 -14.69 20.90 0.56
N GLY A 69 -13.53 21.48 0.23
CA GLY A 69 -13.35 22.17 -1.05
C GLY A 69 -13.59 21.26 -2.24
N GLY A 70 -13.24 19.97 -2.12
CA GLY A 70 -13.60 18.95 -3.12
C GLY A 70 -12.88 19.07 -4.46
N GLU A 71 -11.85 19.92 -4.53
CA GLU A 71 -11.03 20.21 -5.72
C GLU A 71 -9.56 19.82 -5.52
N ASP A 72 -9.22 19.31 -4.34
CA ASP A 72 -7.86 18.91 -4.00
C ASP A 72 -7.71 17.39 -4.14
N ALA A 73 -7.05 16.95 -5.21
CA ALA A 73 -6.88 15.53 -5.52
C ALA A 73 -6.17 14.77 -4.40
N ASP A 74 -5.07 15.30 -3.85
CA ASP A 74 -4.33 14.66 -2.76
C ASP A 74 -5.18 14.55 -1.48
N ALA A 75 -5.95 15.59 -1.14
CA ALA A 75 -6.85 15.57 0.01
C ALA A 75 -7.96 14.53 -0.17
N LEU A 76 -8.53 14.43 -1.37
CA LEU A 76 -9.54 13.44 -1.71
C LEU A 76 -8.96 12.01 -1.69
N THR A 77 -7.71 11.82 -2.10
CA THR A 77 -7.02 10.53 -1.99
C THR A 77 -6.85 10.12 -0.53
N ALA A 78 -6.36 11.01 0.34
CA ALA A 78 -6.26 10.72 1.78
C ALA A 78 -7.63 10.47 2.42
N GLU A 79 -8.69 11.16 2.01
CA GLU A 79 -10.03 10.92 2.54
C GLU A 79 -10.58 9.57 2.06
N GLY A 80 -10.28 9.19 0.82
CA GLY A 80 -10.56 7.85 0.29
C GLY A 80 -9.87 6.75 1.11
N GLU A 81 -8.59 6.94 1.44
CA GLU A 81 -7.84 6.04 2.33
C GLU A 81 -8.47 5.96 3.73
N LEU A 82 -8.86 7.10 4.32
CA LEU A 82 -9.56 7.11 5.62
C LEU A 82 -10.91 6.37 5.58
N LEU A 83 -11.68 6.53 4.50
CA LEU A 83 -12.93 5.79 4.33
C LEU A 83 -12.69 4.28 4.17
N PHE A 84 -11.62 3.90 3.47
CA PHE A 84 -11.22 2.50 3.32
C PHE A 84 -10.89 1.88 4.69
N GLU A 85 -10.08 2.55 5.52
CA GLU A 85 -9.76 2.09 6.89
C GLU A 85 -11.00 1.99 7.80
N GLN A 86 -12.05 2.76 7.49
CA GLN A 86 -13.36 2.69 8.16
C GLN A 86 -14.29 1.62 7.56
N ALA A 87 -13.79 0.76 6.67
CA ALA A 87 -14.56 -0.23 5.92
C ALA A 87 -15.71 0.34 5.06
N ARG A 88 -15.62 1.62 4.67
CA ARG A 88 -16.60 2.32 3.82
C ARG A 88 -16.12 2.31 2.35
N TYR A 89 -16.06 1.12 1.76
CA TYR A 89 -15.37 0.88 0.49
C TYR A 89 -16.01 1.59 -0.71
N GLU A 90 -17.33 1.63 -0.83
CA GLU A 90 -18.04 2.34 -1.90
C GLU A 90 -17.75 3.85 -1.85
N GLY A 91 -17.75 4.41 -0.64
CA GLY A 91 -17.41 5.80 -0.39
C GLY A 91 -15.96 6.11 -0.75
N ALA A 92 -15.04 5.23 -0.34
CA ALA A 92 -13.63 5.32 -0.69
C ALA A 92 -13.44 5.32 -2.22
N ALA A 93 -13.99 4.32 -2.91
CA ALA A 93 -13.88 4.20 -4.37
C ALA A 93 -14.49 5.41 -5.12
N THR A 94 -15.55 6.01 -4.58
CA THR A 94 -16.16 7.22 -5.15
C THR A 94 -15.23 8.44 -5.02
N LEU A 95 -14.64 8.65 -3.84
CA LEU A 95 -13.68 9.75 -3.63
C LEU A 95 -12.40 9.57 -4.45
N LEU A 96 -11.86 8.35 -4.50
CA LEU A 96 -10.63 8.04 -5.23
C LEU A 96 -10.81 8.25 -6.74
N ARG A 97 -11.92 7.79 -7.33
CA ARG A 97 -12.25 8.09 -8.74
C ARG A 97 -12.39 9.59 -9.01
N ARG A 98 -12.96 10.34 -8.06
CA ARG A 98 -13.05 11.80 -8.16
C ARG A 98 -11.66 12.45 -8.10
N ALA A 99 -10.79 12.00 -7.20
CA ALA A 99 -9.41 12.47 -7.10
C ALA A 99 -8.65 12.26 -8.43
N LEU A 100 -8.74 11.07 -9.03
CA LEU A 100 -8.13 10.75 -10.33
C LEU A 100 -8.65 11.67 -11.45
N ARG A 101 -9.95 11.98 -11.46
CA ARG A 101 -10.56 12.87 -12.45
C ARG A 101 -10.07 14.31 -12.31
N ILE A 102 -9.95 14.81 -11.08
CA ILE A 102 -9.53 16.19 -10.79
C ILE A 102 -8.03 16.36 -11.00
N GLY A 103 -7.23 15.43 -10.52
CA GLY A 103 -5.77 15.50 -10.58
C GLY A 103 -5.19 15.22 -11.96
N GLY A 104 -5.92 14.52 -12.84
CA GLY A 104 -5.43 14.18 -14.16
C GLY A 104 -4.25 13.21 -14.14
N GLN A 105 -3.37 13.27 -15.14
CA GLN A 105 -2.26 12.33 -15.31
C GLN A 105 -1.09 12.60 -14.35
N ASP A 106 -0.84 13.87 -13.98
CA ASP A 106 0.42 14.25 -13.35
C ASP A 106 0.31 14.60 -11.86
N PHE A 107 -0.83 14.33 -11.19
CA PHE A 107 -0.92 14.69 -9.78
C PHE A 107 -0.07 13.75 -8.90
N PRO A 108 0.62 14.29 -7.87
CA PRO A 108 1.68 13.57 -7.17
C PRO A 108 1.28 12.23 -6.55
N TRP A 109 0.01 12.08 -6.14
CA TRP A 109 -0.47 10.88 -5.47
C TRP A 109 -1.25 9.94 -6.38
N ARG A 110 -1.13 10.08 -7.71
CA ARG A 110 -1.87 9.26 -8.67
C ARG A 110 -1.72 7.75 -8.44
N ALA A 111 -0.51 7.22 -8.49
CA ALA A 111 -0.27 5.77 -8.31
C ALA A 111 -0.80 5.26 -6.95
N HIS A 112 -0.59 6.03 -5.88
CA HIS A 112 -1.15 5.69 -4.55
C HIS A 112 -2.69 5.72 -4.54
N CYS A 113 -3.29 6.69 -5.22
CA CYS A 113 -4.74 6.78 -5.36
C CYS A 113 -5.33 5.59 -6.12
N GLU A 114 -4.64 5.15 -7.18
CA GLU A 114 -5.00 3.96 -7.95
C GLU A 114 -4.84 2.68 -7.12
N LEU A 115 -3.76 2.55 -6.35
CA LEU A 115 -3.56 1.44 -5.42
C LEU A 115 -4.70 1.36 -4.39
N CYS A 116 -5.05 2.47 -3.76
CA CYS A 116 -6.19 2.53 -2.84
C CYS A 116 -7.51 2.17 -3.53
N LEU A 117 -7.68 2.54 -4.80
CA LEU A 117 -8.89 2.22 -5.57
C LEU A 117 -8.97 0.72 -5.87
N GLY A 118 -7.86 0.10 -6.31
CA GLY A 118 -7.76 -1.34 -6.51
C GLY A 118 -8.06 -2.13 -5.23
N LYS A 119 -7.51 -1.69 -4.09
CA LYS A 119 -7.84 -2.26 -2.77
C LYS A 119 -9.32 -2.12 -2.42
N ALA A 120 -9.92 -0.96 -2.67
CA ALA A 120 -11.35 -0.74 -2.42
C ALA A 120 -12.22 -1.67 -3.29
N TYR A 121 -11.91 -1.81 -4.58
CA TYR A 121 -12.59 -2.75 -5.47
C TYR A 121 -12.46 -4.21 -5.00
N ALA A 122 -11.27 -4.62 -4.57
CA ALA A 122 -11.05 -5.96 -4.02
C ALA A 122 -11.93 -6.22 -2.79
N ARG A 123 -12.10 -5.23 -1.91
CA ARG A 123 -12.97 -5.35 -0.71
C ARG A 123 -14.46 -5.33 -1.03
N MET A 124 -14.85 -4.75 -2.17
CA MET A 124 -16.22 -4.78 -2.69
C MET A 124 -16.54 -6.05 -3.49
N GLY A 125 -15.59 -6.96 -3.68
CA GLY A 125 -15.77 -8.13 -4.55
C GLY A 125 -15.77 -7.82 -6.05
N ARG A 126 -15.34 -6.61 -6.45
CA ARG A 126 -15.17 -6.20 -7.85
C ARG A 126 -13.82 -6.69 -8.36
N THR A 127 -13.68 -8.01 -8.46
CA THR A 127 -12.40 -8.70 -8.70
C THR A 127 -11.74 -8.26 -10.00
N GLU A 128 -12.48 -8.20 -11.11
CA GLU A 128 -11.95 -7.80 -12.42
C GLU A 128 -11.35 -6.39 -12.41
N GLU A 129 -12.08 -5.42 -11.85
CA GLU A 129 -11.60 -4.02 -11.77
C GLU A 129 -10.44 -3.84 -10.79
N ALA A 130 -10.43 -4.61 -9.70
CA ALA A 130 -9.32 -4.63 -8.78
C ALA A 130 -8.06 -5.17 -9.46
N GLU A 131 -8.20 -6.30 -10.15
CA GLU A 131 -7.12 -6.98 -10.86
C GLU A 131 -6.53 -6.10 -11.96
N GLU A 132 -7.36 -5.46 -12.80
CA GLU A 132 -6.89 -4.57 -13.87
C GLU A 132 -6.00 -3.44 -13.32
N VAL A 133 -6.45 -2.77 -12.25
CA VAL A 133 -5.71 -1.67 -11.64
C VAL A 133 -4.43 -2.16 -10.96
N LEU A 134 -4.50 -3.26 -10.20
CA LEU A 134 -3.36 -3.77 -9.45
C LEU A 134 -2.28 -4.36 -10.37
N ARG A 135 -2.68 -5.10 -11.42
CA ARG A 135 -1.74 -5.64 -12.40
C ARG A 135 -0.97 -4.52 -13.10
N ARG A 136 -1.68 -3.49 -13.59
CA ARG A 136 -1.03 -2.34 -14.24
C ARG A 136 -0.02 -1.64 -13.33
N LEU A 137 -0.38 -1.40 -12.06
CA LEU A 137 0.52 -0.77 -11.10
C LEU A 137 1.73 -1.66 -10.78
N GLY A 138 1.54 -2.97 -10.69
CA GLY A 138 2.63 -3.94 -10.55
C GLY A 138 3.59 -3.90 -11.75
N ASP A 139 3.05 -3.84 -12.97
CA ASP A 139 3.83 -3.70 -14.20
C ASP A 139 4.63 -2.38 -14.27
N GLU A 140 4.12 -1.33 -13.63
CA GLU A 140 4.84 -0.06 -13.44
C GLU A 140 5.89 -0.11 -12.30
N GLY A 141 6.05 -1.26 -11.64
CA GLY A 141 7.03 -1.51 -10.58
C GLY A 141 6.53 -1.22 -9.17
N MET A 142 5.22 -1.03 -8.96
CA MET A 142 4.66 -0.80 -7.63
C MET A 142 4.48 -2.13 -6.87
N VAL A 143 5.49 -2.49 -6.09
CA VAL A 143 5.56 -3.75 -5.33
C VAL A 143 4.35 -3.98 -4.42
N GLU A 144 3.81 -2.93 -3.80
CA GLU A 144 2.58 -3.05 -3.01
C GLU A 144 1.39 -3.56 -3.84
N ALA A 145 1.33 -3.24 -5.14
CA ALA A 145 0.25 -3.70 -6.00
C ALA A 145 0.37 -5.20 -6.30
N ASP A 146 1.58 -5.71 -6.53
CA ASP A 146 1.84 -7.15 -6.70
C ASP A 146 1.38 -7.94 -5.47
N VAL A 147 1.67 -7.44 -4.26
CA VAL A 147 1.23 -8.06 -3.00
C VAL A 147 -0.30 -8.09 -2.90
N GLU A 148 -0.97 -6.97 -3.20
CA GLU A 148 -2.43 -6.90 -3.14
C GLU A 148 -3.10 -7.76 -4.23
N LEU A 149 -2.47 -7.90 -5.40
CA LEU A 149 -2.92 -8.75 -6.49
C LEU A 149 -2.83 -10.24 -6.12
N VAL A 150 -1.70 -10.68 -5.59
CA VAL A 150 -1.53 -12.05 -5.07
C VAL A 150 -2.55 -12.34 -3.95
N ASN A 151 -2.79 -11.37 -3.06
CA ASN A 151 -3.83 -11.50 -2.03
C ASN A 151 -5.25 -11.58 -2.62
N LEU A 152 -5.51 -10.91 -3.74
CA LEU A 152 -6.78 -10.97 -4.44
C LEU A 152 -6.99 -12.37 -5.04
N TRP A 153 -5.99 -12.92 -5.71
CA TRP A 153 -6.06 -14.26 -6.32
C TRP A 153 -6.22 -15.37 -5.29
N ALA A 154 -5.46 -15.32 -4.19
CA ALA A 154 -5.61 -16.26 -3.09
C ALA A 154 -7.03 -16.27 -2.49
N ARG A 155 -7.68 -15.10 -2.39
CA ARG A 155 -9.06 -14.96 -1.89
C ARG A 155 -10.12 -15.49 -2.87
N ASN A 156 -9.84 -15.42 -4.17
CA ASN A 156 -10.78 -15.81 -5.21
C ASN A 156 -10.53 -17.24 -5.75
N CYS A 157 -9.57 -17.97 -5.18
CA CYS A 157 -9.19 -19.32 -5.62
C CYS A 157 -8.92 -19.37 -7.13
N MET A 158 -8.17 -18.40 -7.68
CA MET A 158 -7.76 -18.44 -9.08
C MET A 158 -6.92 -19.71 -9.32
N GLN A 159 -7.28 -20.49 -10.35
CA GLN A 159 -6.66 -21.78 -10.65
C GLN A 159 -6.11 -21.80 -12.08
N GLY A 160 -5.00 -22.51 -12.27
CA GLY A 160 -4.39 -22.78 -13.56
C GLY A 160 -2.90 -22.45 -13.58
N ASN A 161 -2.13 -23.24 -14.31
CA ASN A 161 -0.67 -23.17 -14.29
C ASN A 161 -0.13 -21.76 -14.63
N GLU A 162 -0.74 -21.05 -15.58
CA GLU A 162 -0.30 -19.69 -15.95
C GLU A 162 -0.53 -18.68 -14.83
N ALA A 163 -1.66 -18.76 -14.13
CA ALA A 163 -1.99 -17.88 -13.02
C ALA A 163 -1.11 -18.15 -11.79
N GLU A 164 -0.84 -19.44 -11.51
CA GLU A 164 0.07 -19.86 -10.44
C GLU A 164 1.50 -19.40 -10.72
N GLN A 165 1.98 -19.52 -11.97
CA GLN A 165 3.28 -19.00 -12.38
C GLN A 165 3.37 -17.47 -12.31
N GLU A 166 2.32 -16.75 -12.73
CA GLU A 166 2.27 -15.30 -12.60
C GLU A 166 2.32 -14.88 -11.11
N ALA A 167 1.55 -15.57 -10.25
CA ALA A 167 1.58 -15.33 -8.81
C ALA A 167 2.96 -15.57 -8.20
N GLU A 168 3.62 -16.69 -8.54
CA GLU A 168 4.97 -17.02 -8.09
C GLU A 168 5.98 -15.93 -8.47
N GLN A 169 5.95 -15.49 -9.73
CA GLN A 169 6.84 -14.43 -10.23
C GLN A 169 6.60 -13.08 -9.53
N ARG A 170 5.34 -12.73 -9.29
CA ARG A 170 4.94 -11.50 -8.57
C ARG A 170 5.41 -11.55 -7.12
N MET A 171 5.22 -12.67 -6.42
CA MET A 171 5.71 -12.88 -5.06
C MET A 171 7.24 -12.79 -4.99
N TYR A 172 7.95 -13.43 -5.92
CA TYR A 172 9.41 -13.37 -5.98
C TYR A 172 9.91 -11.92 -6.17
N THR A 173 9.29 -11.19 -7.09
CA THR A 173 9.63 -9.79 -7.37
C THR A 173 9.40 -8.94 -6.11
N ALA A 174 8.25 -9.05 -5.48
CA ALA A 174 7.94 -8.33 -4.25
C ALA A 174 8.90 -8.68 -3.10
N ALA A 175 9.28 -9.95 -2.97
CA ALA A 175 10.24 -10.42 -1.98
C ALA A 175 11.62 -9.79 -2.16
N CYS A 176 12.11 -9.76 -3.40
CA CYS A 176 13.39 -9.11 -3.76
C CYS A 176 13.39 -7.61 -3.46
N HIS A 177 12.21 -6.96 -3.49
CA HIS A 177 12.05 -5.56 -3.14
C HIS A 177 11.73 -5.31 -1.65
N GLY A 178 11.97 -6.29 -0.78
CA GLY A 178 11.94 -6.13 0.68
C GLY A 178 10.64 -6.60 1.35
N LYS A 179 9.69 -7.18 0.62
CA LYS A 179 8.52 -7.87 1.21
C LYS A 179 8.89 -9.32 1.53
N SER A 180 9.79 -9.53 2.50
CA SER A 180 10.36 -10.84 2.81
C SER A 180 9.31 -11.89 3.23
N ASP A 181 8.14 -11.46 3.69
CA ASP A 181 6.98 -12.32 3.93
C ASP A 181 6.49 -13.05 2.67
N MET A 182 6.75 -12.50 1.48
CA MET A 182 6.47 -13.19 0.21
C MET A 182 7.38 -14.41 0.01
N PHE A 183 8.61 -14.43 0.54
CA PHE A 183 9.43 -15.66 0.54
C PHE A 183 8.84 -16.74 1.44
N THR A 184 8.26 -16.38 2.59
CA THR A 184 7.54 -17.34 3.44
C THR A 184 6.38 -17.98 2.67
N ARG A 185 5.60 -17.17 1.95
CA ARG A 185 4.47 -17.67 1.15
C ARG A 185 4.91 -18.58 0.02
N LEU A 186 5.99 -18.24 -0.69
CA LEU A 186 6.58 -19.10 -1.71
C LEU A 186 6.99 -20.46 -1.14
N ALA A 187 7.57 -20.48 0.06
CA ALA A 187 7.92 -21.72 0.74
C ALA A 187 6.68 -22.57 1.08
N GLU A 188 5.61 -21.95 1.58
CA GLU A 188 4.34 -22.62 1.89
C GLU A 188 3.69 -23.20 0.63
N GLU A 189 3.61 -22.42 -0.45
CA GLU A 189 3.01 -22.89 -1.72
C GLU A 189 3.78 -24.06 -2.33
N GLU A 190 5.12 -24.05 -2.30
CA GLU A 190 5.90 -25.19 -2.83
C GLU A 190 5.69 -26.48 -2.03
N LEU A 191 5.46 -26.38 -0.72
CA LEU A 191 5.15 -27.54 0.11
C LEU A 191 3.74 -28.08 -0.15
N ASP A 192 2.80 -27.20 -0.52
CA ASP A 192 1.41 -27.55 -0.81
C ASP A 192 1.19 -28.02 -2.27
N LYS A 193 2.15 -27.76 -3.17
CA LYS A 193 2.10 -28.24 -4.57
C LYS A 193 1.95 -29.76 -4.63
N LYS A 194 0.96 -30.20 -5.41
CA LYS A 194 0.74 -31.62 -5.68
C LYS A 194 1.84 -32.16 -6.57
N ASP A 195 2.03 -33.47 -6.53
CA ASP A 195 3.00 -34.12 -7.40
C ASP A 195 2.52 -34.06 -8.86
N ASP A 196 3.11 -33.16 -9.63
CA ASP A 196 2.87 -32.90 -11.04
C ASP A 196 3.94 -33.52 -11.95
N GLY A 197 4.97 -34.12 -11.36
CA GLY A 197 6.12 -34.69 -12.05
C GLY A 197 7.17 -33.67 -12.49
N GLU A 198 6.98 -32.37 -12.25
CA GLU A 198 7.98 -31.33 -12.58
C GLU A 198 9.15 -31.34 -11.60
N ARG A 199 8.88 -31.60 -10.33
CA ARG A 199 9.89 -31.69 -9.26
C ARG A 199 9.65 -32.92 -8.40
N THR A 200 10.71 -33.48 -7.84
CA THR A 200 10.61 -34.50 -6.80
C THR A 200 10.20 -33.87 -5.47
N ALA A 201 9.64 -34.68 -4.56
CA ALA A 201 9.32 -34.21 -3.20
C ALA A 201 10.55 -33.71 -2.42
N GLU A 202 11.74 -34.23 -2.72
CA GLU A 202 13.00 -33.78 -2.11
C GLU A 202 13.41 -32.39 -2.64
N GLU A 203 13.32 -32.17 -3.95
CA GLU A 203 13.58 -30.87 -4.57
C GLU A 203 12.62 -29.80 -4.06
N ARG A 204 11.32 -30.10 -3.94
CA ARG A 204 10.33 -29.17 -3.36
C ARG A 204 10.70 -28.76 -1.93
N ARG A 205 11.12 -29.71 -1.09
CA ARG A 205 11.57 -29.42 0.29
C ARG A 205 12.84 -28.59 0.34
N LEU A 206 13.79 -28.82 -0.57
CA LEU A 206 15.00 -28.02 -0.67
C LEU A 206 14.67 -26.58 -1.01
N TRP A 207 13.86 -26.36 -2.04
CA TRP A 207 13.42 -25.02 -2.42
C TRP A 207 12.64 -24.32 -1.30
N ALA A 208 11.68 -25.01 -0.66
CA ALA A 208 10.97 -24.51 0.53
C ALA A 208 11.91 -24.04 1.65
N THR A 209 13.01 -24.77 1.87
CA THR A 209 14.04 -24.41 2.84
C THR A 209 14.81 -23.16 2.41
N GLU A 210 15.18 -23.05 1.14
CA GLU A 210 15.89 -21.88 0.62
C GLU A 210 15.05 -20.60 0.69
N TRP A 211 13.76 -20.64 0.30
CA TRP A 211 12.90 -19.46 0.48
C TRP A 211 12.69 -19.12 1.95
N SER A 212 12.51 -20.12 2.83
CA SER A 212 12.40 -19.88 4.27
C SER A 212 13.65 -19.20 4.84
N ARG A 213 14.83 -19.55 4.33
CA ARG A 213 16.10 -18.91 4.68
C ARG A 213 16.15 -17.46 4.18
N LEU A 214 15.73 -17.19 2.95
CA LEU A 214 15.67 -15.84 2.39
C LEU A 214 14.63 -14.95 3.10
N ALA A 215 13.59 -15.53 3.68
CA ALA A 215 12.61 -14.82 4.49
C ALA A 215 13.18 -14.34 5.83
N ASP A 216 14.18 -15.06 6.38
CA ASP A 216 14.82 -14.70 7.65
C ASP A 216 15.85 -13.59 7.45
N GLN A 217 15.42 -12.35 7.73
CA GLN A 217 16.29 -11.16 7.69
C GLN A 217 17.44 -11.20 8.71
N ARG A 218 17.47 -12.18 9.63
CA ARG A 218 18.54 -12.38 10.62
C ARG A 218 19.52 -13.49 10.25
N ALA A 219 19.28 -14.21 9.16
CA ALA A 219 20.25 -15.19 8.67
C ALA A 219 21.49 -14.44 8.17
N GLU A 220 22.56 -14.44 8.99
CA GLU A 220 23.86 -13.91 8.59
C GLU A 220 24.37 -14.67 7.35
N TYR A 221 24.86 -13.93 6.35
CA TYR A 221 25.49 -14.44 5.14
C TYR A 221 26.99 -14.64 5.33
#